data_AF-A0A1Y0VNZ1-F1
#
_entry.id   AF-A0A1Y0VNZ1-F1
#
_cell.length_a   1.000
_cell.length_b   1.000
_cell.length_c   1.000
_cell.angle_alpha   90.00
_cell.angle_beta   90.00
_cell.angle_gamma   90.00
#
_symmetry.space_group_name_H-M   'P 1'
#
loop_
_entity.id
_entity.type
_entity.pdbx_description
1 polymer ?
#
loop_
_entity_poly.entity_id
_entity_poly.type
_entity_poly.pdbx_seq_one_letter_code
_entity_poly.pdbx_strand_id
1 'polypeptide(L)'
;MKTALLSVSDKTGIVEFARGLVKADFRIVSTGGTKKVLEEAGLSIVSVEAITNFPEMLDGRVKTLHLAIHGGLLARRDLPEHLAALKEHNIDLIDLVCVNLYPFKSTIMQNGVTEAEAIEQIDIGGPSMLRSAAKNFASVLPVVDSKDYQPVLAALAHQTDDVKFRRALALKVFQHTAAYDTLIAQYLGQNGEIFPDELTKTYTKKQVMRYGENSHQKAAFYEDALPVPFSIAQAQQLHGKELSYNNIKDADAALKMSAEFNQPAVVAVKHMNPCGIGLGQNIEEAWDRAYEADSMSIFGGIIVLNRPVDLATAEKMHKLFLEIIIAPSFEKEAFKVLAQKRIYGL
;
A
#
# COMPACT_ATOMS: atom_id res chain seq x y z
N MET A 1 21.84 -28.39 0.76
CA MET A 1 20.90 -27.74 -0.18
C MET A 1 20.16 -26.66 0.58
N LYS A 2 19.92 -25.49 -0.01
CA LYS A 2 19.19 -24.40 0.66
C LYS A 2 17.68 -24.70 0.66
N THR A 3 16.92 -24.19 1.62
CA THR A 3 15.46 -24.38 1.71
C THR A 3 14.72 -23.05 1.62
N ALA A 4 13.71 -22.97 0.74
CA ALA A 4 12.80 -21.84 0.63
C ALA A 4 11.38 -22.28 1.01
N LEU A 5 10.78 -21.62 2.02
CA LEU A 5 9.40 -21.85 2.40
C LEU A 5 8.50 -20.78 1.77
N LEU A 6 7.56 -21.20 0.92
CA LEU A 6 6.65 -20.33 0.18
C LEU A 6 5.22 -20.56 0.66
N SER A 7 4.55 -19.52 1.16
CA SER A 7 3.16 -19.57 1.60
C SER A 7 2.51 -18.20 1.38
N VAL A 8 1.94 -18.01 0.20
CA VAL A 8 1.35 -16.73 -0.23
C VAL A 8 -0.16 -16.86 -0.39
N SER A 9 -0.91 -15.81 -0.09
CA SER A 9 -2.32 -15.65 -0.47
C SER A 9 -2.44 -15.17 -1.93
N ASP A 10 -1.79 -14.06 -2.28
CA ASP A 10 -1.66 -13.58 -3.65
C ASP A 10 -0.60 -14.39 -4.42
N LYS A 11 -1.01 -15.01 -5.52
CA LYS A 11 -0.18 -15.91 -6.35
C LYS A 11 0.59 -15.19 -7.46
N THR A 12 0.50 -13.87 -7.54
CA THR A 12 1.16 -13.07 -8.59
C THR A 12 2.67 -13.36 -8.65
N GLY A 13 3.14 -13.93 -9.76
CA GLY A 13 4.55 -14.19 -10.05
C GLY A 13 5.22 -15.31 -9.22
N ILE A 14 4.46 -16.07 -8.42
CA ILE A 14 5.04 -17.06 -7.50
C ILE A 14 5.70 -18.25 -8.23
N VAL A 15 5.16 -18.63 -9.40
CA VAL A 15 5.67 -19.76 -10.20
C VAL A 15 7.04 -19.42 -10.78
N GLU A 16 7.18 -18.23 -11.36
CA GLU A 16 8.44 -17.71 -11.90
C GLU A 16 9.48 -17.56 -10.81
N PHE A 17 9.06 -17.06 -9.63
CA PHE A 17 9.92 -16.93 -8.47
C PHE A 17 10.43 -18.29 -8.00
N ALA A 18 9.54 -19.27 -7.81
CA ALA A 18 9.91 -20.62 -7.40
C ALA A 18 10.83 -21.32 -8.41
N ARG A 19 10.58 -21.16 -9.72
CA ARG A 19 11.48 -21.65 -10.79
C ARG A 19 12.88 -21.02 -10.68
N GLY A 20 12.95 -19.72 -10.40
CA GLY A 20 14.22 -19.03 -10.17
C GLY A 20 14.96 -19.56 -8.95
N LEU A 21 14.24 -19.84 -7.85
CA LEU A 21 14.82 -20.41 -6.64
C LEU A 21 15.35 -21.83 -6.87
N VAL A 22 14.61 -22.68 -7.60
CA VAL A 22 15.09 -24.03 -7.96
C VAL A 22 16.36 -23.96 -8.80
N LYS A 23 16.46 -23.01 -9.75
CA LYS A 23 17.69 -22.77 -10.52
C LYS A 23 18.86 -22.28 -9.65
N ALA A 24 18.58 -21.70 -8.48
CA ALA A 24 19.56 -21.30 -7.48
C ALA A 24 19.79 -22.38 -6.40
N ASP A 25 19.45 -23.64 -6.70
CA ASP A 25 19.63 -24.82 -5.84
C ASP A 25 18.85 -24.79 -4.52
N PHE A 26 17.69 -24.12 -4.50
CA PHE A 26 16.75 -24.20 -3.38
C PHE A 26 15.79 -25.38 -3.52
N ARG A 27 15.63 -26.11 -2.42
CA ARG A 27 14.49 -27.00 -2.18
C ARG A 27 13.29 -26.14 -1.79
N ILE A 28 12.15 -26.36 -2.42
CA ILE A 28 10.92 -25.61 -2.12
C ILE A 28 10.07 -26.38 -1.11
N VAL A 29 9.70 -25.69 -0.05
CA VAL A 29 8.70 -26.12 0.95
C VAL A 29 7.45 -25.25 0.79
N SER A 30 6.26 -25.85 0.77
CA SER A 30 5.01 -25.09 0.68
C SER A 30 3.83 -25.85 1.31
N THR A 31 2.69 -25.18 1.44
CA THR A 31 1.44 -25.74 1.97
C THR A 31 0.22 -25.12 1.27
N GLY A 32 -0.93 -25.77 1.44
CA GLY A 32 -2.24 -25.31 0.95
C GLY A 32 -2.27 -24.92 -0.53
N GLY A 33 -2.94 -23.81 -0.83
CA GLY A 33 -3.11 -23.33 -2.21
C GLY A 33 -1.81 -22.92 -2.91
N THR A 34 -0.77 -22.54 -2.18
CA THR A 34 0.54 -22.22 -2.80
C THR A 34 1.20 -23.49 -3.33
N LYS A 35 1.21 -24.56 -2.53
CA LYS A 35 1.73 -25.86 -2.94
C LYS A 35 1.04 -26.35 -4.22
N LYS A 36 -0.29 -26.33 -4.25
CA LYS A 36 -1.08 -26.77 -5.41
C LYS A 36 -0.68 -26.05 -6.70
N VAL A 37 -0.62 -24.71 -6.68
CA VAL A 37 -0.22 -23.90 -7.86
C VAL A 37 1.18 -24.23 -8.35
N LEU A 38 2.12 -24.50 -7.43
CA LEU A 38 3.50 -24.83 -7.78
C LEU A 38 3.62 -26.26 -8.34
N GLU A 39 2.88 -27.23 -7.79
CA GLU A 39 2.82 -28.60 -8.29
C GLU A 39 2.19 -28.67 -9.69
N GLU A 40 1.09 -27.93 -9.92
CA GLU A 40 0.46 -27.79 -11.25
C GLU A 40 1.42 -27.20 -12.28
N ALA A 41 2.35 -26.35 -11.84
CA ALA A 41 3.42 -25.81 -12.68
C ALA A 41 4.60 -26.78 -12.89
N GLY A 42 4.52 -28.02 -12.39
CA GLY A 42 5.52 -29.08 -12.56
C GLY A 42 6.74 -28.97 -11.64
N LEU A 43 6.66 -28.22 -10.54
CA LEU A 43 7.75 -28.10 -9.58
C LEU A 43 7.66 -29.21 -8.52
N SER A 44 8.82 -29.73 -8.10
CA SER A 44 8.91 -30.67 -6.97
C SER A 44 8.83 -29.89 -5.66
N ILE A 45 7.76 -30.12 -4.89
CA ILE A 45 7.48 -29.39 -3.64
C ILE A 45 7.50 -30.36 -2.47
N VAL A 46 8.21 -29.99 -1.40
CA VAL A 46 8.10 -30.65 -0.10
C VAL A 46 6.96 -29.97 0.66
N SER A 47 6.05 -30.76 1.23
CA SER A 47 4.94 -30.19 1.97
C SER A 47 5.37 -29.78 3.39
N VAL A 48 4.72 -28.76 3.97
CA VAL A 48 4.97 -28.37 5.38
C VAL A 48 4.69 -29.55 6.31
N GLU A 49 3.64 -30.32 6.05
CA GLU A 49 3.24 -31.49 6.84
C GLU A 49 4.34 -32.57 6.86
N ALA A 50 5.11 -32.70 5.76
CA ALA A 50 6.21 -33.65 5.68
C ALA A 50 7.44 -33.24 6.50
N ILE A 51 7.63 -31.94 6.76
CA ILE A 51 8.73 -31.46 7.62
C ILE A 51 8.31 -31.28 9.08
N THR A 52 7.03 -31.06 9.35
CA THR A 52 6.50 -30.95 10.72
C THR A 52 6.11 -32.30 11.29
N ASN A 53 5.83 -33.30 10.44
CA ASN A 53 5.16 -34.56 10.82
C ASN A 53 3.82 -34.31 11.53
N PHE A 54 3.15 -33.21 11.19
CA PHE A 54 1.91 -32.79 11.83
C PHE A 54 0.91 -32.31 10.78
N PRO A 55 -0.35 -32.78 10.83
CA PRO A 55 -1.36 -32.38 9.86
C PRO A 55 -1.80 -30.93 10.09
N GLU A 56 -2.39 -30.33 9.06
CA GLU A 56 -3.13 -29.07 9.20
C GLU A 56 -4.32 -29.25 10.16
N MET A 57 -4.52 -28.31 11.08
CA MET A 57 -5.58 -28.35 12.08
C MET A 57 -6.39 -27.04 12.15
N LEU A 58 -7.60 -27.15 12.69
CA LEU A 58 -8.51 -26.02 12.96
C LEU A 58 -8.76 -25.18 11.71
N ASP A 59 -9.19 -25.84 10.62
CA ASP A 59 -9.51 -25.23 9.32
C ASP A 59 -8.36 -24.38 8.75
N GLY A 60 -7.12 -24.82 8.99
CA GLY A 60 -5.91 -24.19 8.47
C GLY A 60 -5.35 -23.04 9.29
N ARG A 61 -5.93 -22.79 10.48
CA ARG A 61 -5.40 -21.82 11.45
C ARG A 61 -4.05 -22.24 12.01
N VAL A 62 -3.81 -23.55 12.16
CA VAL A 62 -2.57 -24.10 12.72
C VAL A 62 -1.93 -25.05 11.72
N LYS A 63 -0.99 -24.52 10.94
CA LYS A 63 -0.19 -25.27 9.95
C LYS A 63 1.31 -25.03 10.06
N THR A 64 1.72 -23.79 10.29
CA THR A 64 3.14 -23.39 10.28
C THR A 64 3.68 -22.98 11.65
N LEU A 65 2.82 -22.91 12.67
CA LEU A 65 3.18 -22.62 14.06
C LEU A 65 3.83 -23.84 14.72
N HIS A 66 4.99 -24.23 14.22
CA HIS A 66 5.68 -25.45 14.61
C HIS A 66 7.19 -25.23 14.78
N LEU A 67 7.81 -25.98 15.71
CA LEU A 67 9.23 -25.86 16.03
C LEU A 67 10.12 -26.15 14.81
N ALA A 68 9.74 -27.11 13.96
CA ALA A 68 10.48 -27.41 12.73
C ALA A 68 10.54 -26.22 11.75
N ILE A 69 9.54 -25.32 11.79
CA ILE A 69 9.52 -24.11 10.97
C ILE A 69 10.30 -23.00 11.66
N HIS A 70 9.89 -22.64 12.88
CA HIS A 70 10.45 -21.50 13.60
C HIS A 70 11.89 -21.74 14.06
N GLY A 71 12.25 -22.97 14.43
CA GLY A 71 13.63 -23.36 14.72
C GLY A 71 14.54 -23.22 13.50
N GLY A 72 14.08 -23.70 12.34
CA GLY A 72 14.80 -23.55 11.07
C GLY A 72 14.97 -22.08 10.63
N LEU A 73 14.02 -21.21 10.96
CA LEU A 73 14.07 -19.78 10.68
C LEU A 73 14.90 -18.98 11.70
N LEU A 74 14.84 -19.32 12.99
CA LEU A 74 15.41 -18.51 14.09
C LEU A 74 16.80 -18.94 14.52
N ALA A 75 17.26 -20.14 14.14
CA ALA A 75 18.59 -20.60 14.50
C ALA A 75 19.66 -19.66 13.94
N ARG A 76 20.47 -19.13 14.85
CA ARG A 76 21.65 -18.33 14.52
C ARG A 76 22.73 -19.24 13.98
N ARG A 77 23.12 -19.01 12.73
CA ARG A 77 24.10 -19.86 12.04
C ARG A 77 25.55 -19.57 12.45
N ASP A 78 25.77 -18.45 13.12
CA ASP A 78 27.03 -18.04 13.72
C ASP A 78 27.23 -18.58 15.15
N LEU A 79 26.24 -19.29 15.71
CA LEU A 79 26.32 -19.93 17.02
C LEU A 79 26.29 -21.47 16.88
N PRO A 80 27.41 -22.16 17.10
CA PRO A 80 27.50 -23.61 16.98
C PRO A 80 26.47 -24.36 17.85
N GLU A 81 26.11 -23.82 19.02
CA GLU A 81 25.13 -24.43 19.93
C GLU A 81 23.74 -24.50 19.31
N HIS A 82 23.34 -23.48 18.53
CA HIS A 82 22.05 -23.47 17.83
C HIS A 82 22.02 -24.55 16.74
N LEU A 83 23.11 -24.69 15.98
CA LEU A 83 23.21 -25.70 14.93
C LEU A 83 23.23 -27.12 15.51
N ALA A 84 23.89 -27.31 16.66
CA ALA A 84 23.88 -28.57 17.38
C ALA A 84 22.46 -28.94 17.84
N ALA A 85 21.72 -28.00 18.44
CA ALA A 85 20.34 -28.21 18.87
C ALA A 85 19.41 -28.55 17.69
N LEU A 86 19.53 -27.86 16.55
CA LEU A 86 18.76 -28.21 15.35
C LEU A 86 19.05 -29.65 14.88
N LYS A 87 20.32 -30.04 14.86
CA LYS A 87 20.74 -31.39 14.46
C LYS A 87 20.20 -32.46 15.42
N GLU A 88 20.27 -32.22 16.73
CA GLU A 88 19.73 -33.13 17.76
C GLU A 88 18.24 -33.39 17.57
N HIS A 89 17.49 -32.35 17.18
CA HIS A 89 16.04 -32.42 16.98
C HIS A 89 15.61 -32.68 15.53
N ASN A 90 16.54 -32.99 14.62
CA ASN A 90 16.28 -33.21 13.19
C ASN A 90 15.51 -32.05 12.52
N ILE A 91 15.87 -30.81 12.84
CA ILE A 91 15.26 -29.61 12.27
C ILE A 91 16.18 -29.05 11.17
N ASP A 92 15.64 -28.96 9.97
CA ASP A 92 16.35 -28.36 8.84
C ASP A 92 16.38 -26.81 8.93
N LEU A 93 17.47 -26.22 8.43
CA LEU A 93 17.54 -24.77 8.24
C LEU A 93 16.60 -24.32 7.12
N ILE A 94 16.04 -23.13 7.29
CA ILE A 94 15.28 -22.41 6.25
C ILE A 94 16.06 -21.15 5.89
N ASP A 95 16.34 -20.97 4.61
CA ASP A 95 17.17 -19.89 4.04
C ASP A 95 16.35 -18.73 3.49
N LEU A 96 15.12 -19.01 3.07
CA LEU A 96 14.21 -18.02 2.52
C LEU A 96 12.79 -18.31 2.99
N VAL A 97 12.07 -17.26 3.36
CA VAL A 97 10.63 -17.31 3.59
C VAL A 97 9.97 -16.32 2.65
N CYS A 98 8.94 -16.76 1.92
CA CYS A 98 8.12 -15.91 1.07
C CYS A 98 6.66 -16.04 1.48
N VAL A 99 6.12 -14.97 2.06
CA VAL A 99 4.75 -14.94 2.58
C VAL A 99 4.15 -13.59 2.29
N ASN A 100 2.98 -13.56 1.66
CA ASN A 100 2.10 -12.39 1.70
C ASN A 100 0.85 -12.77 2.49
N LEU A 101 0.38 -11.84 3.32
CA LEU A 101 -0.63 -12.09 4.34
C LEU A 101 -2.02 -12.27 3.72
N TYR A 102 -2.94 -12.82 4.51
CA TYR A 102 -4.34 -12.85 4.13
C TYR A 102 -4.86 -11.43 3.88
N PRO A 103 -5.78 -11.24 2.92
CA PRO A 103 -6.08 -9.93 2.38
C PRO A 103 -7.08 -9.15 3.26
N PHE A 104 -6.83 -9.09 4.58
CA PHE A 104 -7.66 -8.44 5.60
C PHE A 104 -8.11 -7.04 5.18
N LYS A 105 -7.17 -6.20 4.72
CA LYS A 105 -7.46 -4.86 4.20
C LYS A 105 -8.54 -4.89 3.11
N SER A 106 -8.40 -5.77 2.12
CA SER A 106 -9.37 -5.85 1.02
C SER A 106 -10.72 -6.37 1.49
N THR A 107 -10.74 -7.28 2.47
CA THR A 107 -11.96 -7.85 3.05
C THR A 107 -12.76 -6.79 3.81
N ILE A 108 -12.13 -6.01 4.69
CA ILE A 108 -12.83 -4.94 5.44
C ILE A 108 -13.29 -3.77 4.57
N MET A 109 -12.77 -3.68 3.33
CA MET A 109 -13.20 -2.69 2.33
C MET A 109 -14.40 -3.17 1.50
N GLN A 110 -14.83 -4.43 1.63
CA GLN A 110 -16.01 -4.94 0.92
C GLN A 110 -17.30 -4.52 1.62
N ASN A 111 -18.31 -4.18 0.82
CA ASN A 111 -19.63 -3.84 1.35
C ASN A 111 -20.30 -5.09 1.96
N GLY A 112 -20.81 -4.95 3.19
CA GLY A 112 -21.61 -5.98 3.84
C GLY A 112 -20.81 -7.12 4.49
N VAL A 113 -19.49 -7.01 4.60
CA VAL A 113 -18.66 -7.98 5.33
C VAL A 113 -19.06 -8.01 6.82
N THR A 114 -19.23 -9.22 7.34
CA THR A 114 -19.51 -9.45 8.76
C THR A 114 -18.22 -9.43 9.59
N GLU A 115 -18.34 -9.17 10.89
CA GLU A 115 -17.20 -9.24 11.81
C GLU A 115 -16.54 -10.62 11.81
N ALA A 116 -17.34 -11.69 11.76
CA ALA A 116 -16.83 -13.06 11.70
C ALA A 116 -15.97 -13.28 10.43
N GLU A 117 -16.43 -12.83 9.27
CA GLU A 117 -15.68 -12.94 8.01
C GLU A 117 -14.37 -12.14 8.05
N ALA A 118 -14.37 -10.96 8.68
CA ALA A 118 -13.16 -10.16 8.86
C ALA A 118 -12.17 -10.87 9.81
N ILE A 119 -12.65 -11.42 10.94
CA ILE A 119 -11.84 -12.15 11.92
C ILE A 119 -11.17 -13.38 11.29
N GLU A 120 -11.86 -14.12 10.41
CA GLU A 120 -11.24 -15.26 9.69
C GLU A 120 -10.08 -14.84 8.77
N GLN A 121 -9.99 -13.56 8.38
CA GLN A 121 -8.89 -13.04 7.57
C GLN A 121 -7.70 -12.54 8.39
N ILE A 122 -7.73 -12.68 9.72
CA ILE A 122 -6.58 -12.40 10.59
C ILE A 122 -5.60 -13.57 10.52
N ASP A 123 -4.48 -13.37 9.83
CA ASP A 123 -3.42 -14.35 9.67
C ASP A 123 -2.51 -14.38 10.90
N ILE A 124 -2.32 -15.56 11.47
CA ILE A 124 -1.42 -15.79 12.61
C ILE A 124 -0.09 -16.39 12.14
N GLY A 125 -0.15 -17.38 11.25
CA GLY A 125 1.03 -18.12 10.79
C GLY A 125 1.94 -17.26 9.91
N GLY A 126 1.36 -16.47 9.00
CA GLY A 126 2.07 -15.61 8.08
C GLY A 126 2.94 -14.57 8.80
N PRO A 127 2.38 -13.69 9.66
CA PRO A 127 3.16 -12.72 10.41
C PRO A 127 4.20 -13.37 11.32
N SER A 128 3.88 -14.51 11.93
CA SER A 128 4.83 -15.24 12.80
C SER A 128 6.07 -15.72 12.03
N MET A 129 5.89 -16.32 10.85
CA MET A 129 7.00 -16.77 9.99
C MET A 129 7.81 -15.58 9.46
N LEU A 130 7.13 -14.53 8.98
CA LEU A 130 7.77 -13.32 8.49
C LEU A 130 8.62 -12.64 9.58
N ARG A 131 8.08 -12.45 10.77
CA ARG A 131 8.82 -11.85 11.91
C ARG A 131 9.99 -12.73 12.35
N SER A 132 9.85 -14.05 12.29
CA SER A 132 10.95 -14.98 12.58
C SER A 132 12.10 -14.84 11.59
N ALA A 133 11.79 -14.85 10.29
CA ALA A 133 12.76 -14.66 9.22
C ALA A 133 13.41 -13.26 9.29
N ALA A 134 12.61 -12.21 9.50
CA ALA A 134 13.08 -10.84 9.61
C ALA A 134 13.93 -10.59 10.85
N LYS A 135 13.65 -11.26 11.98
CA LYS A 135 14.53 -11.22 13.17
C LYS A 135 15.90 -11.85 12.86
N ASN A 136 15.93 -12.93 12.08
CA ASN A 136 17.16 -13.64 11.71
C ASN A 136 17.68 -13.29 10.30
N PHE A 137 17.45 -12.05 9.84
CA PHE A 137 17.84 -11.60 8.50
C PHE A 137 19.34 -11.71 8.19
N ALA A 138 20.18 -11.86 9.22
CA ALA A 138 21.59 -12.15 9.03
C ALA A 138 21.81 -13.45 8.22
N SER A 139 20.88 -14.40 8.32
CA SER A 139 20.97 -15.74 7.74
C SER A 139 19.79 -16.12 6.83
N VAL A 140 18.67 -15.41 6.91
CA VAL A 140 17.42 -15.74 6.19
C VAL A 140 17.01 -14.57 5.30
N LEU A 141 16.45 -14.87 4.12
CA LEU A 141 15.83 -13.90 3.21
C LEU A 141 14.31 -13.82 3.47
N PRO A 142 13.80 -12.76 4.11
CA PRO A 142 12.38 -12.58 4.33
C PRO A 142 11.73 -11.82 3.16
N VAL A 143 10.81 -12.43 2.42
CA VAL A 143 10.17 -11.84 1.24
C VAL A 143 8.66 -11.72 1.50
N VAL A 144 8.11 -10.51 1.34
CA VAL A 144 6.70 -10.22 1.64
C VAL A 144 5.90 -9.66 0.46
N ASP A 145 6.58 -9.25 -0.60
CA ASP A 145 5.99 -8.55 -1.74
C ASP A 145 6.53 -9.14 -3.04
N SER A 146 5.64 -9.39 -4.00
CA SER A 146 5.97 -9.94 -5.32
C SER A 146 6.91 -9.04 -6.12
N LYS A 147 6.93 -7.72 -5.84
CA LYS A 147 7.88 -6.78 -6.43
C LYS A 147 9.34 -7.09 -6.10
N ASP A 148 9.59 -7.82 -5.00
CA ASP A 148 10.95 -8.17 -4.59
C ASP A 148 11.44 -9.49 -5.20
N TYR A 149 10.60 -10.24 -5.91
CA TYR A 149 10.97 -11.54 -6.47
C TYR A 149 12.17 -11.44 -7.41
N GLN A 150 12.13 -10.52 -8.38
CA GLN A 150 13.25 -10.32 -9.31
C GLN A 150 14.51 -9.77 -8.62
N PRO A 151 14.43 -8.73 -7.77
CA PRO A 151 15.57 -8.30 -6.96
C PRO A 151 16.22 -9.42 -6.14
N VAL A 152 15.43 -10.29 -5.51
CA VAL A 152 15.94 -11.42 -4.71
C VAL A 152 16.63 -12.45 -5.60
N LEU A 153 16.03 -12.84 -6.72
CA LEU A 153 16.65 -13.77 -7.67
C LEU A 153 17.97 -13.22 -8.24
N ALA A 154 18.00 -11.93 -8.59
CA ALA A 154 19.21 -11.26 -9.05
C ALA A 154 20.29 -11.25 -7.96
N ALA A 155 19.92 -10.94 -6.72
CA ALA A 155 20.86 -10.96 -5.60
C ALA A 155 21.45 -12.35 -5.35
N LEU A 156 20.63 -13.41 -5.45
CA LEU A 156 21.08 -14.79 -5.34
C LEU A 156 22.02 -15.20 -6.49
N ALA A 157 21.67 -14.85 -7.74
CA ALA A 157 22.47 -15.19 -8.92
C ALA A 157 23.84 -14.49 -8.93
N HIS A 158 23.91 -13.25 -8.45
CA HIS A 158 25.13 -12.45 -8.41
C HIS A 158 25.87 -12.53 -7.05
N GLN A 159 25.35 -13.29 -6.09
CA GLN A 159 25.89 -13.40 -4.72
C GLN A 159 26.02 -12.02 -4.03
N THR A 160 25.04 -11.16 -4.26
CA THR A 160 24.96 -9.79 -3.70
C THR A 160 23.88 -9.64 -2.64
N ASP A 161 23.37 -10.75 -2.11
CA ASP A 161 22.40 -10.79 -1.00
C ASP A 161 23.06 -10.46 0.35
N ASP A 162 23.87 -9.41 0.43
CA ASP A 162 24.62 -9.03 1.63
C ASP A 162 23.72 -8.65 2.83
N VAL A 163 24.34 -8.38 3.98
CA VAL A 163 23.61 -7.99 5.21
C VAL A 163 22.75 -6.75 5.00
N LYS A 164 23.16 -5.82 4.12
CA LYS A 164 22.41 -4.59 3.83
C LYS A 164 21.15 -4.92 3.03
N PHE A 165 21.26 -5.78 2.01
CA PHE A 165 20.13 -6.27 1.24
C PHE A 165 19.12 -7.02 2.13
N ARG A 166 19.60 -7.97 2.94
CA ARG A 166 18.73 -8.73 3.85
C ARG A 166 18.08 -7.85 4.92
N ARG A 167 18.79 -6.83 5.41
CA ARG A 167 18.22 -5.84 6.34
C ARG A 167 17.11 -5.00 5.69
N ALA A 168 17.25 -4.63 4.42
CA ALA A 168 16.21 -3.89 3.70
C ALA A 168 14.93 -4.73 3.56
N LEU A 169 15.07 -6.01 3.24
CA LEU A 169 13.96 -6.96 3.23
C LEU A 169 13.31 -7.12 4.62
N ALA A 170 14.12 -7.26 5.67
CA ALA A 170 13.62 -7.37 7.04
C ALA A 170 12.87 -6.11 7.52
N LEU A 171 13.38 -4.92 7.17
CA LEU A 171 12.70 -3.65 7.42
C LEU A 171 11.32 -3.65 6.76
N LYS A 172 11.26 -4.05 5.47
CA LYS A 172 10.01 -4.12 4.72
C LYS A 172 9.01 -5.07 5.39
N VAL A 173 9.48 -6.22 5.91
CA VAL A 173 8.63 -7.14 6.67
C VAL A 173 8.05 -6.49 7.92
N PHE A 174 8.88 -5.86 8.76
CA PHE A 174 8.36 -5.25 9.98
C PHE A 174 7.42 -4.06 9.70
N GLN A 175 7.67 -3.31 8.64
CA GLN A 175 6.74 -2.28 8.16
C GLN A 175 5.41 -2.88 7.71
N HIS A 176 5.45 -3.98 6.95
CA HIS A 176 4.26 -4.67 6.47
C HIS A 176 3.42 -5.24 7.63
N THR A 177 4.05 -5.93 8.58
CA THR A 177 3.33 -6.49 9.74
C THR A 177 2.81 -5.39 10.67
N ALA A 178 3.55 -4.30 10.87
CA ALA A 178 3.06 -3.17 11.67
C ALA A 178 1.83 -2.51 11.01
N ALA A 179 1.84 -2.34 9.69
CA ALA A 179 0.68 -1.83 8.96
C ALA A 179 -0.52 -2.80 9.04
N TYR A 180 -0.27 -4.10 8.93
CA TYR A 180 -1.29 -5.13 9.06
C TYR A 180 -1.97 -5.12 10.44
N ASP A 181 -1.17 -5.12 11.52
CA ASP A 181 -1.67 -5.07 12.89
C ASP A 181 -2.40 -3.74 13.18
N THR A 182 -1.93 -2.64 12.59
CA THR A 182 -2.63 -1.34 12.68
C THR A 182 -4.04 -1.41 12.10
N LEU A 183 -4.21 -2.06 10.94
CA LEU A 183 -5.53 -2.20 10.32
C LEU A 183 -6.47 -3.09 11.15
N ILE A 184 -5.93 -4.17 11.74
CA ILE A 184 -6.71 -5.02 12.65
C ILE A 184 -7.15 -4.24 13.89
N ALA A 185 -6.22 -3.51 14.52
CA ALA A 185 -6.52 -2.69 15.70
C ALA A 185 -7.56 -1.60 15.39
N GLN A 186 -7.43 -0.92 14.24
CA GLN A 186 -8.40 0.08 13.79
C GLN A 186 -9.78 -0.53 13.55
N TYR A 187 -9.86 -1.74 13.00
CA TYR A 187 -11.12 -2.44 12.76
C TYR A 187 -11.80 -2.87 14.08
N LEU A 188 -11.06 -3.50 14.99
CA LEU A 188 -11.57 -3.93 16.29
C LEU A 188 -11.92 -2.75 17.21
N GLY A 189 -11.27 -1.59 17.01
CA GLY A 189 -11.51 -0.36 17.75
C GLY A 189 -12.76 0.43 17.30
N GLN A 190 -13.56 -0.06 16.35
CA GLN A 190 -14.78 0.62 15.88
C GLN A 190 -15.95 0.50 16.88
N ASN A 191 -15.71 0.83 18.14
CA ASN A 191 -16.70 0.78 19.23
C ASN A 191 -17.44 2.11 19.47
N GLY A 192 -17.18 3.12 18.64
CA GLY A 192 -17.76 4.47 18.76
C GLY A 192 -16.93 5.45 19.60
N GLU A 193 -15.80 5.03 20.18
CA GLU A 193 -14.87 5.94 20.84
C GLU A 193 -14.16 6.83 19.80
N ILE A 194 -14.23 8.15 20.00
CA ILE A 194 -13.66 9.14 19.08
C ILE A 194 -12.18 9.38 19.41
N PHE A 195 -11.81 9.28 20.69
CA PHE A 195 -10.46 9.53 21.17
C PHE A 195 -9.97 8.34 22.01
N PRO A 196 -9.48 7.27 21.36
CA PRO A 196 -9.01 6.08 22.08
C PRO A 196 -7.74 6.40 22.88
N ASP A 197 -7.55 5.68 23.99
CA ASP A 197 -6.35 5.77 24.82
C ASP A 197 -5.06 5.46 24.03
N GLU A 198 -5.15 4.54 23.06
CA GLU A 198 -4.06 4.17 22.16
C GLU A 198 -4.46 4.40 20.69
N LEU A 199 -3.66 5.16 19.96
CA LEU A 199 -3.89 5.46 18.54
C LEU A 199 -2.70 5.04 17.69
N THR A 200 -2.92 4.05 16.82
CA THR A 200 -1.92 3.58 15.85
C THR A 200 -2.37 3.95 14.43
N LYS A 201 -1.45 4.53 13.64
CA LYS A 201 -1.69 4.90 12.24
C LYS A 201 -0.56 4.40 11.36
N THR A 202 -0.89 4.06 10.11
CA THR A 202 0.06 3.59 9.12
C THR A 202 -0.15 4.30 7.80
N TYR A 203 0.95 4.59 7.11
CA TYR A 203 0.96 5.39 5.90
C TYR A 203 1.94 4.83 4.87
N THR A 204 1.59 4.94 3.59
CA THR A 204 2.49 4.59 2.48
C THR A 204 2.96 5.85 1.78
N LYS A 205 4.25 5.93 1.45
CA LYS A 205 4.79 7.09 0.73
C LYS A 205 4.29 7.07 -0.71
N LYS A 206 3.56 8.11 -1.11
CA LYS A 206 3.09 8.28 -2.49
C LYS A 206 4.14 8.94 -3.37
N GLN A 207 4.74 10.04 -2.91
CA GLN A 207 5.84 10.70 -3.64
C GLN A 207 6.73 11.56 -2.73
N VAL A 208 7.95 11.84 -3.16
CA VAL A 208 8.84 12.83 -2.51
C VAL A 208 8.49 14.21 -3.06
N MET A 209 8.37 15.23 -2.20
CA MET A 209 8.12 16.59 -2.68
C MET A 209 9.41 17.24 -3.14
N ARG A 210 9.31 18.16 -4.10
CA ARG A 210 10.43 19.03 -4.50
C ARG A 210 11.01 19.82 -3.30
N TYR A 211 10.12 20.33 -2.44
CA TYR A 211 10.40 21.00 -1.18
C TYR A 211 9.11 21.02 -0.33
N GLY A 212 9.20 21.50 0.91
CA GLY A 212 8.05 21.69 1.81
C GLY A 212 7.23 22.94 1.49
N GLU A 213 6.76 23.64 2.50
CA GLU A 213 6.02 24.91 2.30
C GLU A 213 6.92 25.98 1.67
N ASN A 214 8.23 25.92 1.98
CA ASN A 214 9.28 26.78 1.44
C ASN A 214 10.44 25.95 0.87
N SER A 215 11.19 26.53 -0.07
CA SER A 215 12.24 25.86 -0.86
C SER A 215 13.37 25.22 -0.04
N HIS A 216 13.65 25.73 1.16
CA HIS A 216 14.70 25.20 2.05
C HIS A 216 14.24 23.99 2.87
N GLN A 217 12.94 23.65 2.84
CA GLN A 217 12.35 22.56 3.61
C GLN A 217 12.26 21.29 2.75
N LYS A 218 12.52 20.12 3.35
CA LYS A 218 12.26 18.82 2.71
C LYS A 218 10.85 18.36 3.04
N ALA A 219 10.18 17.67 2.11
CA ALA A 219 8.87 17.08 2.36
C ALA A 219 8.63 15.81 1.53
N ALA A 220 7.65 15.02 1.96
CA ALA A 220 7.15 13.86 1.24
C ALA A 220 5.64 13.74 1.50
N PHE A 221 4.92 13.21 0.52
CA PHE A 221 3.48 12.98 0.60
C PHE A 221 3.22 11.50 0.84
N TYR A 222 2.42 11.25 1.87
CA TYR A 222 2.04 9.92 2.29
C TYR A 222 0.51 9.79 2.20
N GLU A 223 0.05 8.59 1.86
CA GLU A 223 -1.35 8.22 1.84
C GLU A 223 -1.66 7.29 3.01
N ASP A 224 -2.86 7.43 3.56
CA ASP A 224 -3.39 6.51 4.56
C ASP A 224 -3.56 5.11 3.96
N ALA A 225 -3.46 4.08 4.78
CA ALA A 225 -3.73 2.72 4.31
C ALA A 225 -5.19 2.56 3.88
N LEU A 226 -6.15 3.19 4.56
CA LEU A 226 -7.55 3.16 4.14
C LEU A 226 -7.90 4.42 3.33
N PRO A 227 -8.64 4.29 2.20
CA PRO A 227 -9.07 5.46 1.44
C PRO A 227 -9.87 6.43 2.31
N VAL A 228 -9.44 7.69 2.33
CA VAL A 228 -10.17 8.78 2.99
C VAL A 228 -11.03 9.49 1.95
N PRO A 229 -12.35 9.60 2.15
CA PRO A 229 -13.23 10.37 1.26
C PRO A 229 -12.76 11.82 1.13
N PHE A 230 -12.96 12.41 -0.05
CA PHE A 230 -12.56 13.81 -0.34
C PHE A 230 -11.09 14.12 -0.03
N SER A 231 -10.19 13.15 -0.22
CA SER A 231 -8.75 13.36 -0.06
C SER A 231 -8.04 13.48 -1.41
N ILE A 232 -7.11 14.44 -1.49
CA ILE A 232 -6.21 14.58 -2.65
C ILE A 232 -5.33 13.34 -2.84
N ALA A 233 -5.13 12.52 -1.80
CA ALA A 233 -4.42 11.25 -1.90
C ALA A 233 -5.13 10.25 -2.82
N GLN A 234 -6.45 10.37 -3.01
CA GLN A 234 -7.23 9.51 -3.88
C GLN A 234 -7.44 10.09 -5.28
N ALA A 235 -6.96 11.30 -5.55
CA ALA A 235 -7.08 11.92 -6.86
C ALA A 235 -6.12 11.27 -7.88
N GLN A 236 -6.59 11.19 -9.13
CA GLN A 236 -5.78 10.86 -10.30
C GLN A 236 -5.44 12.14 -11.04
N GLN A 237 -4.14 12.44 -11.18
CA GLN A 237 -3.70 13.55 -12.01
C GLN A 237 -3.74 13.13 -13.49
N LEU A 238 -4.52 13.86 -14.30
CA LEU A 238 -4.71 13.63 -15.73
C LEU A 238 -3.78 14.48 -16.60
N HIS A 239 -3.35 15.63 -16.10
CA HIS A 239 -2.48 16.57 -16.82
C HIS A 239 -1.66 17.46 -15.86
N GLY A 240 -0.66 18.14 -16.40
CA GLY A 240 0.10 19.16 -15.68
C GLY A 240 1.42 18.67 -15.09
N LYS A 241 2.02 19.54 -14.29
CA LYS A 241 3.28 19.26 -13.58
C LYS A 241 2.99 18.53 -12.26
N GLU A 242 3.99 17.85 -11.72
CA GLU A 242 3.93 17.27 -10.38
C GLU A 242 3.52 18.32 -9.33
N LEU A 243 2.58 17.95 -8.46
CA LEU A 243 2.02 18.83 -7.43
C LEU A 243 3.07 19.20 -6.37
N SER A 244 3.11 20.49 -6.01
CA SER A 244 3.93 20.97 -4.89
C SER A 244 3.29 20.66 -3.53
N TYR A 245 4.04 20.87 -2.44
CA TYR A 245 3.51 20.75 -1.08
C TYR A 245 2.30 21.66 -0.84
N ASN A 246 2.39 22.94 -1.24
CA ASN A 246 1.29 23.90 -1.07
C ASN A 246 0.09 23.54 -1.96
N ASN A 247 0.34 22.99 -3.15
CA ASN A 247 -0.72 22.50 -4.01
C ASN A 247 -1.54 21.39 -3.32
N ILE A 248 -0.87 20.42 -2.70
CA ILE A 248 -1.53 19.32 -1.98
C ILE A 248 -2.34 19.87 -0.80
N LYS A 249 -1.76 20.80 -0.02
CA LYS A 249 -2.39 21.41 1.15
C LYS A 249 -3.66 22.18 0.77
N ASP A 250 -3.57 23.04 -0.24
CA ASP A 250 -4.68 23.86 -0.72
C ASP A 250 -5.76 23.00 -1.39
N ALA A 251 -5.36 21.97 -2.16
CA ALA A 251 -6.30 21.05 -2.81
C ALA A 251 -7.08 20.19 -1.81
N ASP A 252 -6.42 19.68 -0.77
CA ASP A 252 -7.08 18.90 0.28
C ASP A 252 -8.06 19.77 1.10
N ALA A 253 -7.69 21.02 1.39
CA ALA A 253 -8.58 21.99 2.03
C ALA A 253 -9.82 22.28 1.16
N ALA A 254 -9.61 22.56 -0.14
CA ALA A 254 -10.69 22.85 -1.07
C ALA A 254 -11.62 21.64 -1.28
N LEU A 255 -11.08 20.41 -1.33
CA LEU A 255 -11.86 19.17 -1.41
C LEU A 255 -12.75 18.97 -0.19
N LYS A 256 -12.21 19.19 1.02
CA LYS A 256 -12.99 19.10 2.27
C LYS A 256 -14.11 20.13 2.33
N MET A 257 -13.84 21.38 1.95
CA MET A 257 -14.88 22.41 1.86
C MET A 257 -15.95 22.04 0.84
N SER A 258 -15.56 21.47 -0.31
CA SER A 258 -16.50 21.04 -1.35
C SER A 258 -17.45 19.94 -0.87
N ALA A 259 -16.99 19.09 0.06
CA ALA A 259 -17.79 18.00 0.65
C ALA A 259 -18.99 18.48 1.47
N GLU A 260 -19.02 19.75 1.90
CA GLU A 260 -20.15 20.32 2.66
C GLU A 260 -21.37 20.61 1.78
N PHE A 261 -21.22 20.59 0.45
CA PHE A 261 -22.26 21.03 -0.48
C PHE A 261 -22.81 19.88 -1.32
N ASN A 262 -24.13 19.67 -1.21
CA ASN A 262 -24.86 18.71 -2.04
C ASN A 262 -25.27 19.31 -3.40
N GLN A 263 -25.59 20.60 -3.49
CA GLN A 263 -25.89 21.28 -4.77
C GLN A 263 -24.62 21.48 -5.62
N PRO A 264 -24.73 21.76 -6.94
CA PRO A 264 -23.58 22.19 -7.74
C PRO A 264 -22.81 23.33 -7.07
N ALA A 265 -21.53 23.10 -6.82
CA ALA A 265 -20.66 23.97 -6.05
C ALA A 265 -19.27 24.06 -6.67
N VAL A 266 -18.72 25.27 -6.65
CA VAL A 266 -17.32 25.56 -6.99
C VAL A 266 -16.66 26.22 -5.78
N VAL A 267 -15.56 25.64 -5.34
CA VAL A 267 -14.71 26.16 -4.26
C VAL A 267 -13.39 26.60 -4.86
N ALA A 268 -13.08 27.89 -4.70
CA ALA A 268 -11.81 28.49 -5.11
C ALA A 268 -10.99 28.82 -3.85
N VAL A 269 -9.77 28.28 -3.77
CA VAL A 269 -8.87 28.45 -2.62
C VAL A 269 -7.52 29.00 -3.08
N LYS A 270 -6.91 29.84 -2.22
CA LYS A 270 -5.52 30.28 -2.35
C LYS A 270 -4.87 30.37 -0.98
N HIS A 271 -3.75 29.68 -0.80
CA HIS A 271 -3.04 29.62 0.49
C HIS A 271 -3.97 29.15 1.63
N MET A 272 -4.71 28.08 1.38
CA MET A 272 -5.76 27.48 2.23
C MET A 272 -6.96 28.37 2.56
N ASN A 273 -7.03 29.60 2.06
CA ASN A 273 -8.17 30.49 2.30
C ASN A 273 -9.12 30.44 1.10
N PRO A 274 -10.45 30.30 1.33
CA PRO A 274 -11.41 30.40 0.25
C PRO A 274 -11.44 31.85 -0.26
N CYS A 275 -11.13 32.05 -1.54
CA CYS A 275 -11.34 33.33 -2.22
C CYS A 275 -12.71 33.41 -2.88
N GLY A 276 -13.38 32.27 -3.11
CA GLY A 276 -14.74 32.24 -3.59
C GLY A 276 -15.39 30.87 -3.39
N ILE A 277 -16.66 30.86 -2.96
CA ILE A 277 -17.50 29.67 -2.96
C ILE A 277 -18.80 30.04 -3.65
N GLY A 278 -19.04 29.40 -4.79
CA GLY A 278 -20.23 29.63 -5.60
C GLY A 278 -21.11 28.39 -5.61
N LEU A 279 -22.41 28.60 -5.44
CA LEU A 279 -23.44 27.57 -5.50
C LEU A 279 -24.38 27.92 -6.65
N GLY A 280 -24.82 26.94 -7.43
CA GLY A 280 -25.68 27.19 -8.59
C GLY A 280 -26.64 26.05 -8.89
N GLN A 281 -27.54 26.25 -9.85
CA GLN A 281 -28.39 25.20 -10.41
C GLN A 281 -27.60 24.25 -11.31
N ASN A 282 -26.51 24.75 -11.90
CA ASN A 282 -25.54 23.99 -12.68
C ASN A 282 -24.11 24.42 -12.32
N ILE A 283 -23.11 23.73 -12.86
CA ILE A 283 -21.72 23.95 -12.49
C ILE A 283 -21.16 25.26 -13.06
N GLU A 284 -21.67 25.71 -14.20
CA GLU A 284 -21.30 26.99 -14.83
C GLU A 284 -21.74 28.19 -13.97
N GLU A 285 -22.99 28.19 -13.48
CA GLU A 285 -23.50 29.23 -12.58
C GLU A 285 -22.76 29.24 -11.24
N ALA A 286 -22.42 28.06 -10.72
CA ALA A 286 -21.60 27.93 -9.52
C ALA A 286 -20.18 28.52 -9.74
N TRP A 287 -19.58 28.29 -10.91
CA TRP A 287 -18.31 28.92 -11.29
C TRP A 287 -18.42 30.44 -11.34
N ASP A 288 -19.43 30.98 -12.02
CA ASP A 288 -19.60 32.43 -12.17
C ASP A 288 -19.69 33.11 -10.80
N ARG A 289 -20.50 32.56 -9.88
CA ARG A 289 -20.63 33.07 -8.51
C ARG A 289 -19.33 32.95 -7.70
N ALA A 290 -18.58 31.85 -7.84
CA ALA A 290 -17.30 31.69 -7.16
C ALA A 290 -16.27 32.71 -7.66
N TYR A 291 -16.25 32.96 -8.98
CA TYR A 291 -15.36 33.93 -9.60
C TYR A 291 -15.70 35.37 -9.22
N GLU A 292 -16.98 35.73 -9.16
CA GLU A 292 -17.47 37.07 -8.78
C GLU A 292 -17.18 37.43 -7.32
N ALA A 293 -16.99 36.45 -6.44
CA ALA A 293 -16.69 36.68 -5.03
C ALA A 293 -15.36 37.44 -4.82
N ASP A 294 -14.28 37.00 -5.49
CA ASP A 294 -13.00 37.69 -5.53
C ASP A 294 -12.20 37.33 -6.78
N SER A 295 -12.50 38.04 -7.88
CA SER A 295 -11.86 37.85 -9.18
C SER A 295 -10.35 38.15 -9.20
N MET A 296 -9.84 38.89 -8.21
CA MET A 296 -8.40 39.16 -8.09
C MET A 296 -7.68 37.99 -7.42
N SER A 297 -8.21 37.49 -6.31
CA SER A 297 -7.57 36.43 -5.52
C SER A 297 -7.66 35.06 -6.18
N ILE A 298 -8.66 34.80 -7.01
CA ILE A 298 -8.81 33.51 -7.73
C ILE A 298 -7.67 33.25 -8.74
N PHE A 299 -6.94 34.28 -9.17
CA PHE A 299 -5.80 34.12 -10.06
C PHE A 299 -4.66 33.33 -9.38
N GLY A 300 -4.28 32.21 -9.98
CA GLY A 300 -3.34 31.23 -9.41
C GLY A 300 -3.93 30.40 -8.28
N GLY A 301 -5.26 30.38 -8.15
CA GLY A 301 -5.97 29.56 -7.18
C GLY A 301 -6.08 28.10 -7.58
N ILE A 302 -6.56 27.31 -6.62
CA ILE A 302 -7.01 25.94 -6.79
C ILE A 302 -8.52 25.92 -6.82
N ILE A 303 -9.08 25.28 -7.84
CA ILE A 303 -10.51 25.21 -8.07
C ILE A 303 -10.98 23.77 -7.88
N VAL A 304 -11.99 23.56 -7.04
CA VAL A 304 -12.66 22.27 -6.85
C VAL A 304 -14.12 22.42 -7.26
N LEU A 305 -14.55 21.57 -8.19
CA LEU A 305 -15.93 21.48 -8.66
C LEU A 305 -16.52 20.15 -8.17
N ASN A 306 -17.70 20.15 -7.54
CA ASN A 306 -18.34 18.91 -7.06
C ASN A 306 -19.20 18.21 -8.13
N ARG A 307 -19.10 18.63 -9.39
CA ARG A 307 -19.78 18.08 -10.56
C ARG A 307 -18.80 17.98 -11.74
N PRO A 308 -19.13 17.16 -12.76
CA PRO A 308 -18.35 17.12 -14.00
C PRO A 308 -18.16 18.51 -14.61
N VAL A 309 -16.98 18.78 -15.16
CA VAL A 309 -16.70 20.05 -15.86
C VAL A 309 -17.17 19.95 -17.31
N ASP A 310 -18.10 20.84 -17.69
CA ASP A 310 -18.57 21.02 -19.05
C ASP A 310 -17.70 22.00 -19.86
N LEU A 311 -17.92 22.05 -21.17
CA LEU A 311 -17.15 22.92 -22.07
C LEU A 311 -17.29 24.40 -21.72
N ALA A 312 -18.49 24.88 -21.40
CA ALA A 312 -18.74 26.29 -21.10
C ALA A 312 -17.96 26.76 -19.87
N THR A 313 -17.96 25.96 -18.81
CA THR A 313 -17.20 26.20 -17.57
C THR A 313 -15.70 26.14 -17.84
N ALA A 314 -15.24 25.15 -18.62
CA ALA A 314 -13.84 25.02 -19.00
C ALA A 314 -13.32 26.21 -19.80
N GLU A 315 -14.10 26.74 -20.75
CA GLU A 315 -13.73 27.93 -21.54
C GLU A 315 -13.59 29.17 -20.67
N LYS A 316 -14.43 29.34 -19.64
CA LYS A 316 -14.29 30.43 -18.67
C LYS A 316 -13.03 30.27 -17.82
N MET A 317 -12.81 29.08 -17.25
CA MET A 317 -11.60 28.77 -16.46
C MET A 317 -10.31 28.94 -17.28
N HIS A 318 -10.32 28.55 -18.56
CA HIS A 318 -9.18 28.66 -19.46
C HIS A 318 -8.73 30.11 -19.70
N LYS A 319 -9.58 31.11 -19.49
CA LYS A 319 -9.17 32.53 -19.61
C LYS A 319 -8.24 32.98 -18.48
N LEU A 320 -8.24 32.27 -17.35
CA LEU A 320 -7.49 32.64 -16.14
C LEU A 320 -6.19 31.83 -16.01
N PHE A 321 -5.24 32.32 -15.22
CA PHE A 321 -4.19 31.45 -14.69
C PHE A 321 -4.74 30.76 -13.44
N LEU A 322 -4.78 29.43 -13.45
CA LEU A 322 -5.19 28.58 -12.34
C LEU A 322 -4.07 27.57 -12.11
N GLU A 323 -3.79 27.21 -10.86
CA GLU A 323 -2.77 26.20 -10.57
C GLU A 323 -3.35 24.80 -10.78
N ILE A 324 -4.53 24.55 -10.20
CA ILE A 324 -5.16 23.23 -10.16
C ILE A 324 -6.68 23.34 -10.37
N ILE A 325 -7.24 22.39 -11.11
CA ILE A 325 -8.69 22.21 -11.27
C ILE A 325 -9.00 20.75 -10.93
N ILE A 326 -9.84 20.51 -9.93
CA ILE A 326 -10.24 19.17 -9.49
C ILE A 326 -11.75 19.02 -9.68
N ALA A 327 -12.17 17.90 -10.27
CA ALA A 327 -13.57 17.55 -10.44
C ALA A 327 -13.75 16.02 -10.47
N PRO A 328 -14.97 15.50 -10.25
CA PRO A 328 -15.27 14.08 -10.43
C PRO A 328 -14.94 13.56 -11.84
N SER A 329 -15.11 14.40 -12.86
CA SER A 329 -14.76 14.09 -14.25
C SER A 329 -14.71 15.36 -15.10
N PHE A 330 -14.14 15.24 -16.30
CA PHE A 330 -14.15 16.29 -17.31
C PHE A 330 -14.81 15.76 -18.57
N GLU A 331 -15.69 16.54 -19.18
CA GLU A 331 -16.13 16.24 -20.54
C GLU A 331 -14.95 16.26 -21.51
N LYS A 332 -15.04 15.48 -22.60
CA LYS A 332 -13.94 15.35 -23.56
C LYS A 332 -13.49 16.69 -24.14
N GLU A 333 -14.44 17.54 -24.51
CA GLU A 333 -14.12 18.86 -25.06
C GLU A 333 -13.65 19.84 -23.98
N ALA A 334 -14.21 19.77 -22.77
CA ALA A 334 -13.73 20.53 -21.62
C ALA A 334 -12.26 20.22 -21.28
N PHE A 335 -11.91 18.93 -21.22
CA PHE A 335 -10.53 18.50 -20.97
C PHE A 335 -9.58 18.98 -22.07
N LYS A 336 -9.97 18.89 -23.35
CA LYS A 336 -9.13 19.39 -24.46
C LYS A 336 -8.83 20.88 -24.31
N VAL A 337 -9.81 21.70 -23.93
CA VAL A 337 -9.63 23.14 -23.70
C VAL A 337 -8.67 23.38 -22.54
N LEU A 338 -8.88 22.74 -21.40
CA LEU A 338 -8.03 22.92 -20.22
C LEU A 338 -6.58 22.41 -20.45
N ALA A 339 -6.42 21.28 -21.13
CA ALA A 339 -5.12 20.66 -21.40
C ALA A 339 -4.21 21.47 -22.34
N GLN A 340 -4.75 22.48 -23.06
CA GLN A 340 -3.93 23.41 -23.84
C GLN A 340 -2.93 24.17 -22.96
N LYS A 341 -3.23 24.39 -21.68
CA LYS A 341 -2.28 24.98 -20.72
C LYS A 341 -1.49 23.89 -20.02
N ARG A 342 -0.19 23.82 -20.31
CA ARG A 342 0.74 22.82 -19.75
C ARG A 342 0.96 22.91 -18.23
N ILE A 343 0.52 24.00 -17.61
CA ILE A 343 0.75 24.30 -16.20
C ILE A 343 -0.37 23.81 -15.28
N TYR A 344 -1.57 23.53 -15.81
CA TYR A 344 -2.71 23.13 -14.98
C TYR A 344 -2.52 21.72 -14.46
N GLY A 345 -2.54 21.55 -13.14
CA GLY A 345 -2.88 20.25 -12.56
C GLY A 345 -4.36 19.96 -12.78
N LEU A 346 -4.67 19.04 -13.69
CA LEU A 346 -6.01 18.49 -13.88
C LEU A 346 -6.09 17.11 -13.25
#